data_AF-A0A6D2JVM9-F1
#
_entry.id   AF-A0A6D2JVM9-F1
#
_cell.length_a   1.000
_cell.length_b   1.000
_cell.length_c   1.000
_cell.angle_alpha   90.00
_cell.angle_beta   90.00
_cell.angle_gamma   90.00
#
_symmetry.space_group_name_H-M   'P 1'
#
loop_
_entity.id
_entity.type
_entity.pdbx_description
1 polymer ?
#
loop_
_entity_poly.entity_id
_entity_poly.type
_entity_poly.pdbx_seq_one_letter_code
_entity_poly.pdbx_strand_id
1 'polypeptide(L)'
;MVRGGTKRKIEIEKIAIKNSLSTCYTKRSYGLYSKASQLCLLSGAQIAILATPPSANSTVSFYSYGHSSVDGIVSAFLTGQRPAPVPEESKQTREDIGVCLARKDLGLGFWWV
;
A
#
# COMPACT_ATOMS: atom_id res chain seq x y z
N MET A 1 -0.94 -14.69 -25.70
CA MET A 1 0.16 -13.74 -25.93
C MET A 1 0.80 -13.39 -24.58
N VAL A 2 1.92 -14.03 -24.24
CA VAL A 2 2.60 -13.82 -22.94
C VAL A 2 3.45 -12.56 -23.04
N ARG A 3 3.01 -11.45 -22.44
CA ARG A 3 3.80 -10.23 -22.29
C ARG A 3 4.72 -10.37 -21.06
N GLY A 4 5.70 -11.26 -21.13
CA GLY A 4 6.67 -11.49 -20.06
C GLY A 4 7.92 -10.64 -20.26
N GLY A 5 7.91 -9.39 -19.78
CA GLY A 5 9.16 -8.64 -19.64
C GLY A 5 10.00 -9.26 -18.53
N THR A 6 11.27 -9.59 -18.79
CA THR A 6 12.19 -10.09 -17.76
C THR A 6 12.38 -9.02 -16.69
N LYS A 7 12.21 -9.39 -15.41
CA LYS A 7 12.54 -8.49 -14.29
C LYS A 7 14.04 -8.19 -14.36
N ARG A 8 14.39 -6.91 -14.37
CA ARG A 8 15.78 -6.44 -14.35
C ARG A 8 15.98 -5.58 -13.12
N LYS A 9 17.17 -5.66 -12.51
CA LYS A 9 17.59 -4.72 -11.48
C LYS A 9 17.63 -3.32 -12.10
N ILE A 10 17.10 -2.34 -11.38
CA ILE A 10 17.14 -0.93 -11.75
C ILE A 10 17.74 -0.13 -10.61
N GLU A 11 18.36 0.99 -10.93
CA GLU A 11 18.90 1.91 -9.94
C GLU A 11 17.77 2.61 -9.17
N ILE A 12 18.04 3.00 -7.92
CA ILE A 12 17.07 3.71 -7.06
C ILE A 12 17.19 5.21 -7.33
N GLU A 13 16.79 5.58 -8.54
CA GLU A 13 16.76 6.96 -9.01
C GLU A 13 15.41 7.28 -9.67
N LYS A 14 15.20 8.54 -10.05
CA LYS A 14 13.96 8.98 -10.68
C LYS A 14 13.88 8.41 -12.10
N ILE A 15 12.84 7.62 -12.37
CA ILE A 15 12.58 7.10 -13.72
C ILE A 15 12.20 8.25 -14.65
N ALA A 16 13.05 8.54 -15.64
CA ALA A 16 12.85 9.62 -16.60
C ALA A 16 11.68 9.37 -17.58
N ILE A 17 11.48 8.11 -17.98
CA ILE A 17 10.43 7.74 -18.94
C ILE A 17 9.06 7.76 -18.25
N LYS A 18 8.18 8.69 -18.63
CA LYS A 18 6.86 8.90 -18.01
C LYS A 18 5.99 7.64 -17.94
N ASN A 19 5.91 6.84 -19.00
CA ASN A 19 5.10 5.61 -19.02
C ASN A 19 5.63 4.55 -18.04
N SER A 20 6.95 4.39 -17.99
CA SER A 20 7.62 3.49 -17.05
C SER A 20 7.49 3.99 -15.61
N LEU A 21 7.58 5.32 -15.39
CA LEU A 21 7.38 5.94 -14.09
C LEU A 21 5.96 5.68 -13.56
N SER A 22 4.93 5.94 -14.37
CA SER A 22 3.53 5.70 -13.99
C SER A 22 3.27 4.22 -13.67
N THR A 23 3.76 3.32 -14.52
CA THR A 23 3.61 1.86 -14.29
C THR A 23 4.34 1.42 -13.03
N CYS A 24 5.56 1.92 -12.82
CA CYS A 24 6.35 1.62 -11.63
C CYS A 24 5.67 2.15 -10.36
N TYR A 25 5.17 3.39 -10.40
CA TYR A 25 4.41 4.00 -9.31
C TYR A 25 3.20 3.14 -8.95
N THR A 26 2.32 2.82 -9.89
CA THR A 26 1.11 2.03 -9.61
C THR A 26 1.45 0.67 -8.99
N LYS A 27 2.45 -0.04 -9.53
CA LYS A 27 2.84 -1.37 -9.03
C LYS A 27 3.51 -1.31 -7.66
N ARG A 28 4.42 -0.34 -7.45
CA ARG A 28 5.13 -0.17 -6.18
C ARG A 28 4.22 0.34 -5.08
N SER A 29 3.38 1.33 -5.36
CA SER A 29 2.41 1.86 -4.41
C SER A 29 1.41 0.78 -3.98
N TYR A 30 0.89 -0.02 -4.92
CA TYR A 30 0.04 -1.16 -4.57
C TYR A 30 0.74 -2.16 -3.65
N GLY A 31 1.98 -2.55 -3.98
CA GLY A 31 2.77 -3.45 -3.14
C GLY A 31 3.04 -2.86 -1.74
N LEU A 32 3.32 -1.56 -1.66
CA LEU A 32 3.51 -0.84 -0.41
C LEU A 32 2.24 -0.87 0.46
N TYR A 33 1.08 -0.53 -0.11
CA TYR A 33 -0.19 -0.56 0.63
C TYR A 33 -0.53 -1.97 1.13
N SER A 34 -0.31 -3.00 0.29
CA SER A 34 -0.53 -4.40 0.68
C SER A 34 0.37 -4.86 1.81
N LYS A 35 1.63 -4.40 1.84
CA LYS A 35 2.55 -4.71 2.94
C LYS A 35 2.24 -3.94 4.20
N ALA A 36 1.84 -2.67 4.07
CA ALA A 36 1.40 -1.88 5.20
C ALA A 36 0.15 -2.48 5.86
N SER A 37 -0.83 -2.95 5.08
CA SER A 37 -2.02 -3.61 5.63
C SER A 37 -1.69 -4.91 6.36
N GLN A 38 -0.83 -5.75 5.78
CA GLN A 38 -0.33 -6.96 6.47
C GLN A 38 0.35 -6.60 7.79
N LEU A 39 1.18 -5.56 7.81
CA LEU A 39 1.88 -5.14 9.02
C LEU A 39 0.90 -4.63 10.09
N CYS A 40 -0.09 -3.82 9.71
CA CYS A 40 -1.15 -3.36 10.61
C CYS A 40 -1.89 -4.54 11.26
N LEU A 41 -2.24 -5.55 10.45
CA LEU A 41 -2.93 -6.75 10.94
C LEU A 41 -2.06 -7.60 11.88
N LEU A 42 -0.77 -7.75 11.59
CA LEU A 42 0.13 -8.60 12.38
C LEU A 42 0.56 -7.96 13.70
N SER A 43 0.70 -6.63 13.73
CA SER A 43 1.28 -5.90 14.86
C SER A 43 0.31 -4.99 15.59
N GLY A 44 -0.90 -4.79 15.06
CA GLY A 44 -1.82 -3.74 15.52
C GLY A 44 -1.31 -2.32 15.25
N ALA A 45 -0.23 -2.16 14.46
CA ALA A 45 0.32 -0.86 14.13
C ALA A 45 -0.69 -0.02 13.33
N GLN A 46 -0.79 1.26 13.65
CA GLN A 46 -1.59 2.21 12.90
C GLN A 46 -0.69 2.96 11.94
N ILE A 47 -0.92 2.78 10.64
CA ILE A 47 -0.07 3.34 9.57
C ILE A 47 -0.95 4.16 8.65
N ALA A 48 -0.49 5.38 8.33
CA ALA A 48 -1.02 6.21 7.26
C ALA A 48 0.06 6.43 6.19
N ILE A 49 -0.30 6.32 4.92
CA ILE A 49 0.57 6.55 3.77
C ILE A 49 -0.09 7.58 2.88
N LEU A 50 0.63 8.65 2.58
CA LEU A 50 0.24 9.69 1.64
C LEU A 50 1.22 9.65 0.46
N ALA A 51 0.71 9.41 -0.75
CA ALA A 51 1.53 9.29 -1.96
C ALA A 51 1.05 10.29 -3.01
N THR A 52 1.94 11.18 -3.42
CA THR A 52 1.68 12.14 -4.49
C THR A 52 1.75 11.44 -5.85
N PRO A 53 0.76 11.65 -6.75
CA PRO A 53 0.83 11.13 -8.10
C PRO A 53 2.09 11.60 -8.82
N PRO A 54 2.65 10.78 -9.73
CA PRO A 54 3.82 11.17 -10.53
C PRO A 54 3.54 12.28 -11.56
N SER A 55 2.28 12.69 -11.73
CA SER A 55 1.85 13.72 -12.68
C SER A 55 1.58 15.04 -11.97
N ALA A 56 2.22 16.12 -12.43
CA ALA A 56 1.98 17.48 -11.95
C ALA A 56 0.57 18.02 -12.28
N ASN A 57 -0.10 17.45 -13.28
CA ASN A 57 -1.44 17.89 -13.74
C ASN A 57 -2.56 16.95 -13.26
N SER A 58 -2.32 16.20 -12.18
CA SER A 58 -3.33 15.30 -11.63
C SER A 58 -4.42 16.11 -10.91
N THR A 59 -5.69 15.90 -11.25
CA THR A 59 -6.86 16.43 -10.53
C THR A 59 -6.89 15.95 -9.06
N VAL A 60 -6.19 14.85 -8.77
CA VAL A 60 -6.02 14.29 -7.43
C VAL A 60 -4.69 14.80 -6.86
N SER A 61 -4.73 15.42 -5.69
CA SER A 61 -3.55 15.96 -4.98
C SER A 61 -2.68 14.86 -4.37
N PHE A 62 -3.29 13.81 -3.82
CA PHE A 62 -2.59 12.67 -3.24
C PHE A 62 -3.49 11.43 -3.18
N TYR A 63 -2.87 10.26 -3.15
CA TYR A 63 -3.50 9.01 -2.75
C TYR A 63 -3.22 8.74 -1.28
N SER A 64 -4.23 8.32 -0.53
CA SER A 64 -4.10 8.02 0.89
C SER A 64 -4.44 6.56 1.17
N TYR A 65 -3.73 6.00 2.14
CA TYR A 65 -4.04 4.73 2.79
C TYR A 65 -3.93 4.96 4.30
N GLY A 66 -4.86 4.43 5.09
CA GLY A 66 -4.84 4.54 6.53
C GLY A 66 -5.51 3.33 7.17
N HIS A 67 -4.87 2.76 8.18
CA HIS A 67 -5.49 1.74 9.01
C HIS A 67 -6.51 2.40 9.95
N SER A 68 -7.78 1.95 9.95
CA SER A 68 -8.91 2.59 10.63
C SER A 68 -9.34 3.95 10.05
N SER A 69 -8.46 4.96 10.07
CA SER A 69 -8.73 6.29 9.50
C SER A 69 -7.44 7.04 9.21
N VAL A 70 -7.33 7.59 7.99
CA VAL A 70 -6.19 8.46 7.61
C VAL A 70 -6.19 9.72 8.46
N ASP A 71 -7.34 10.39 8.56
CA ASP A 71 -7.46 11.67 9.28
C ASP A 71 -7.20 11.50 10.77
N GLY A 72 -7.63 10.39 11.37
CA GLY A 72 -7.35 10.07 12.77
C GLY A 72 -5.85 9.90 13.05
N ILE A 73 -5.13 9.22 12.16
CA ILE A 73 -3.68 9.04 12.30
C ILE A 73 -2.94 10.35 12.06
N VAL A 74 -3.31 11.11 11.03
CA VAL A 74 -2.67 12.38 10.68
C VAL A 74 -2.91 13.44 11.76
N SER A 75 -4.13 13.56 12.28
CA SER A 75 -4.44 14.48 13.38
C SER A 75 -3.69 14.13 14.66
N ALA A 76 -3.61 12.84 15.02
CA ALA A 76 -2.82 12.38 16.16
C ALA A 76 -1.33 12.72 15.96
N PHE A 77 -0.79 12.49 14.76
CA PHE A 77 0.59 12.85 14.43
C PHE A 77 0.86 14.36 14.57
N LEU A 78 -0.01 15.21 14.03
CA LEU A 78 0.12 16.67 14.10
C LEU A 78 -0.02 17.22 15.51
N THR A 79 -0.79 16.55 16.36
CA THR A 79 -0.99 16.92 17.78
C THR A 79 0.03 16.29 18.72
N GLY A 80 0.96 15.47 18.20
CA GLY A 80 1.93 14.72 18.99
C GLY A 80 1.30 13.66 19.89
N GLN A 81 0.06 13.27 19.62
CA GLN A 81 -0.68 12.27 20.38
C GLN A 81 -0.56 10.90 19.73
N ARG A 82 -0.78 9.84 20.53
CA ARG A 82 -0.94 8.50 19.98
C ARG A 82 -2.34 8.37 19.35
N PRO A 83 -2.46 7.83 18.13
CA PRO A 83 -3.78 7.59 17.55
C PRO A 83 -4.58 6.62 18.43
N ALA A 84 -5.89 6.86 18.50
CA ALA A 84 -6.79 6.09 19.34
C ALA A 84 -6.68 4.58 18.99
N PRO A 85 -6.71 3.67 19.98
CA PRO A 85 -6.69 2.26 19.70
C PRO A 85 -7.89 1.89 18.83
N VAL A 86 -7.62 1.12 17.78
CA VAL A 86 -8.66 0.61 16.89
C VAL A 86 -9.49 -0.41 17.68
N PRO A 87 -10.84 -0.41 17.60
CA PRO A 87 -11.63 -1.52 18.13
C PRO A 87 -11.10 -2.82 17.52
N GLU A 88 -10.76 -3.80 18.37
CA GLU A 88 -10.33 -5.12 17.93
C GLU A 88 -11.34 -5.68 16.93
N GLU A 89 -10.94 -5.79 15.66
CA GLU A 89 -11.77 -6.43 14.66
C GLU A 89 -11.99 -7.90 15.08
N SER A 90 -13.25 -8.34 15.09
CA SER A 90 -13.64 -9.66 15.58
C SER A 90 -12.81 -10.77 14.94
N LYS A 91 -12.50 -11.83 15.69
CA LYS A 91 -11.71 -12.99 15.23
C LYS A 91 -12.20 -13.62 13.91
N GLN A 92 -13.47 -13.39 13.55
CA GLN A 92 -14.08 -13.81 12.28
C GLN A 92 -13.46 -13.11 11.06
N THR A 93 -13.22 -11.79 11.11
CA THR A 93 -12.64 -11.01 10.01
C THR A 93 -11.19 -11.41 9.73
N ARG A 94 -10.45 -11.80 10.77
CA ARG A 94 -9.07 -12.32 10.67
C ARG A 94 -8.99 -13.62 9.85
N GLU A 95 -9.97 -14.51 9.99
CA GLU A 95 -10.01 -15.77 9.25
C GLU A 95 -10.39 -15.54 7.79
N ASP A 96 -11.32 -14.63 7.52
CA ASP A 96 -11.66 -14.22 6.14
C ASP A 96 -10.49 -13.51 5.43
N ILE A 97 -9.67 -12.75 6.15
CA ILE A 97 -8.45 -12.14 5.61
C ILE A 97 -7.35 -13.20 5.42
N GLY A 98 -7.24 -14.20 6.28
CA GLY A 98 -6.37 -15.37 6.07
C GLY A 98 -6.73 -16.11 4.77
N VAL A 99 -8.04 -16.25 4.49
CA VAL A 99 -8.56 -16.78 3.22
C VAL A 99 -8.28 -15.82 2.06
N CYS A 100 -8.40 -14.50 2.22
CA CYS A 100 -8.07 -13.52 1.17
C CYS A 100 -6.57 -13.44 0.86
N LEU A 101 -5.70 -13.53 1.87
CA LEU A 101 -4.24 -13.62 1.72
C LEU A 101 -3.83 -14.97 1.12
N ALA A 102 -4.57 -16.05 1.40
CA ALA A 102 -4.36 -17.37 0.81
C ALA A 102 -4.96 -17.50 -0.61
N ARG A 103 -5.97 -16.69 -0.96
CA ARG A 103 -6.50 -16.58 -2.32
C ARG A 103 -5.45 -15.93 -3.21
N LYS A 104 -4.79 -16.79 -3.99
CA LYS A 104 -3.83 -16.47 -5.06
C LYS A 104 -4.40 -15.51 -6.12
N ASP A 105 -5.71 -15.24 -6.11
CA ASP A 105 -6.42 -14.36 -7.05
C ASP A 105 -6.22 -12.85 -6.78
N LEU A 106 -5.63 -12.45 -5.65
CA LEU A 106 -5.20 -11.06 -5.41
C LEU A 106 -3.86 -10.71 -6.10
N GLY A 107 -3.41 -11.51 -7.07
CA GLY A 107 -2.13 -11.29 -7.75
C GLY A 107 -0.90 -11.56 -6.86
N LEU A 108 -1.08 -12.31 -5.77
CA LEU A 108 -0.05 -12.66 -4.80
C LEU A 108 0.92 -13.77 -5.29
N GLY A 109 0.82 -14.18 -6.54
CA GLY A 109 1.55 -15.33 -7.09
C GLY A 109 3.00 -15.10 -7.56
N PHE A 110 3.50 -13.87 -7.73
CA PHE A 110 4.79 -13.69 -8.45
C PHE A 110 5.68 -12.53 -7.97
N TRP A 111 5.95 -12.47 -6.67
CA TRP A 111 6.88 -11.47 -6.11
C TRP A 111 8.21 -12.02 -5.59
N TRP A 112 8.43 -13.34 -5.63
CA TRP A 112 9.74 -13.96 -5.39
C TRP A 112 10.03 -15.14 -6.31
N VAL A 113 9.72 -15.03 -7.62
CA VAL A 113 10.37 -15.80 -8.70
C VAL A 113 10.44 -14.89 -9.93
#